data_AF-A0A1B6HC56-F1
#
_entry.id   AF-A0A1B6HC56-F1
#
_cell.length_a   1.000
_cell.length_b   1.000
_cell.length_c   1.000
_cell.angle_alpha   90.00
_cell.angle_beta   90.00
_cell.angle_gamma   90.00
#
_symmetry.space_group_name_H-M   'P 1'
#
loop_
_entity.id
_entity.type
_entity.pdbx_description
1 polymer ?
#
loop_
_entity_poly.entity_id
_entity_poly.type
_entity_poly.pdbx_seq_one_letter_code
_entity_poly.pdbx_strand_id
1 'polypeptide(L)'
;DNENYSKKTCNAAVIHQGINRMFVTKYKDCLAVFTDGSKCNENVGAAVYIPSLQIEHKFKLSQYMSSYSAEIYAIYLAVEFVLPLNEVSIVICTDSLSAIMALENCSKGHKENGIIMMIFKLLVETQKRIYIQWIPGHIGIHYNERVDKLAKEAANDGVETQY
;
A
#
# COMPACT_ATOMS: atom_id res chain seq x y z
N ASP A 1 -10.17 -24.68 34.54
CA ASP A 1 -8.85 -25.04 33.99
C ASP A 1 -8.92 -25.43 32.53
N ASN A 2 -8.23 -24.61 31.73
CA ASN A 2 -7.67 -24.81 30.40
C ASN A 2 -8.61 -25.04 29.20
N GLU A 3 -9.25 -23.94 28.81
CA GLU A 3 -9.44 -23.56 27.41
C GLU A 3 -8.09 -23.58 26.67
N ASN A 4 -7.91 -24.53 25.77
CA ASN A 4 -6.85 -24.51 24.76
C ASN A 4 -7.50 -24.35 23.38
N TYR A 5 -8.03 -23.16 23.12
CA TYR A 5 -8.33 -22.73 21.76
C TYR A 5 -7.01 -22.51 21.01
N SER A 6 -6.62 -23.52 20.25
CA SER A 6 -5.47 -23.49 19.34
C SER A 6 -5.57 -22.28 18.40
N LYS A 7 -4.67 -21.31 18.57
CA LYS A 7 -4.50 -20.07 17.79
C LYS A 7 -3.97 -20.29 16.36
N LYS A 8 -4.46 -21.27 15.60
CA LYS A 8 -4.07 -21.42 14.19
C LYS A 8 -5.29 -21.72 13.33
N THR A 9 -5.55 -20.81 12.39
CA THR A 9 -6.65 -20.78 11.40
C THR A 9 -7.89 -19.99 11.83
N CYS A 10 -7.73 -18.69 12.14
CA CYS A 10 -8.76 -17.75 11.67
C CYS A 10 -8.84 -17.95 10.15
N ASN A 11 -9.95 -18.53 9.69
CA ASN A 11 -10.11 -19.06 8.35
C ASN A 11 -9.81 -17.96 7.32
N ALA A 12 -8.83 -18.17 6.43
CA ALA A 12 -8.49 -17.21 5.38
C ALA A 12 -9.74 -16.78 4.59
N ALA A 13 -10.72 -17.68 4.44
CA ALA A 13 -12.02 -17.38 3.85
C ALA A 13 -12.81 -16.29 4.59
N VAL A 14 -12.78 -16.26 5.94
CA VAL A 14 -13.44 -15.22 6.74
C VAL A 14 -12.74 -13.88 6.53
N ILE A 15 -11.42 -13.87 6.45
CA ILE A 15 -10.65 -12.64 6.19
C ILE A 15 -10.93 -12.13 4.76
N HIS A 16 -10.95 -13.03 3.77
CA HIS A 16 -11.31 -12.71 2.39
C HIS A 16 -12.72 -12.13 2.29
N GLN A 17 -13.70 -12.76 2.95
CA GLN A 17 -15.06 -12.24 3.01
C GLN A 17 -15.12 -10.86 3.67
N GLY A 18 -14.37 -10.64 4.75
CA GLY A 18 -14.28 -9.33 5.41
C GLY A 18 -13.73 -8.24 4.48
N ILE A 19 -12.70 -8.54 3.71
CA ILE A 19 -12.07 -7.60 2.77
C ILE A 19 -12.98 -7.33 1.58
N ASN A 20 -13.57 -8.38 0.99
CA ASN A 20 -14.55 -8.23 -0.08
C ASN A 20 -15.74 -7.38 0.40
N ARG A 21 -16.23 -7.64 1.62
CA ARG A 21 -17.29 -6.83 2.24
C ARG A 21 -16.88 -5.37 2.38
N MET A 22 -15.66 -5.11 2.84
CA MET A 22 -15.11 -3.75 2.97
C MET A 22 -15.12 -3.01 1.63
N PHE A 23 -14.72 -3.65 0.53
CA PHE A 23 -14.76 -3.05 -0.81
C PHE A 23 -16.17 -2.81 -1.33
N VAL A 24 -17.13 -3.72 -1.11
CA VAL A 24 -18.52 -3.52 -1.59
C VAL A 24 -19.38 -2.64 -0.68
N THR A 25 -18.89 -2.25 0.51
CA THR A 25 -19.63 -1.41 1.46
C THR A 25 -18.95 -0.07 1.67
N LYS A 26 -17.81 -0.05 2.37
CA LYS A 26 -17.08 1.16 2.76
C LYS A 26 -16.45 1.84 1.55
N TYR A 27 -15.93 1.07 0.60
CA TYR A 27 -15.17 1.58 -0.54
C TYR A 27 -15.83 1.34 -1.90
N LYS A 28 -17.15 1.14 -1.93
CA LYS A 28 -17.89 0.76 -3.15
C LYS A 28 -17.72 1.76 -4.31
N ASP A 29 -17.58 3.05 -3.99
CA ASP A 29 -17.44 4.15 -4.94
C ASP A 29 -16.00 4.69 -4.98
N CYS A 30 -15.05 3.95 -4.40
CA CYS A 30 -13.64 4.36 -4.39
C CYS A 30 -12.86 3.65 -5.50
N LEU A 31 -11.91 4.36 -6.11
CA LEU A 31 -10.86 3.74 -6.87
C LEU A 31 -9.95 2.94 -5.92
N ALA A 32 -9.88 1.62 -6.10
CA ALA A 32 -9.01 0.77 -5.31
C ALA A 32 -7.60 0.74 -5.92
N VAL A 33 -6.63 1.18 -5.14
CA VAL A 33 -5.20 1.21 -5.50
C VAL A 33 -4.46 0.34 -4.50
N PHE A 34 -3.60 -0.54 -4.98
CA PHE A 34 -2.80 -1.44 -4.17
C PHE A 34 -1.34 -1.06 -4.30
N THR A 35 -0.61 -1.12 -3.20
CA THR A 35 0.81 -0.74 -3.13
C THR A 35 1.60 -1.78 -2.37
N ASP A 36 2.84 -2.00 -2.80
CA ASP A 36 3.79 -2.87 -2.09
C ASP A 36 5.21 -2.40 -2.32
N GLY A 37 6.08 -2.59 -1.32
CA GLY A 37 7.49 -2.28 -1.36
C GLY A 37 8.35 -3.49 -1.00
N SER A 38 9.14 -3.97 -1.95
CA SER A 38 9.95 -5.16 -1.77
C SER A 38 11.43 -4.83 -1.64
N LYS A 39 12.12 -5.57 -0.76
CA LYS A 39 13.59 -5.62 -0.70
C LYS A 39 14.07 -7.06 -0.70
N CYS A 40 14.92 -7.40 -1.65
CA CYS A 40 15.64 -8.67 -1.70
C CYS A 40 17.13 -8.39 -1.94
N ASN A 41 17.96 -8.55 -0.90
CA ASN A 41 19.39 -8.17 -0.93
C ASN A 41 19.57 -6.69 -1.31
N GLU A 42 20.32 -6.40 -2.37
CA GLU A 42 20.56 -5.04 -2.90
C GLU A 42 19.46 -4.58 -3.87
N ASN A 43 18.51 -5.46 -4.20
CA ASN A 43 17.43 -5.17 -5.12
C ASN A 43 16.21 -4.66 -4.35
N VAL A 44 15.84 -3.40 -4.57
CA VAL A 44 14.68 -2.76 -3.94
C VAL A 44 13.72 -2.30 -5.03
N GLY A 45 12.44 -2.58 -4.84
CA GLY A 45 11.39 -2.21 -5.78
C GLY A 45 10.13 -1.75 -5.05
N ALA A 46 9.35 -0.92 -5.73
CA ALA A 46 8.00 -0.55 -5.31
C ALA A 46 7.04 -0.74 -6.48
N ALA A 47 5.78 -1.01 -6.16
CA ALA A 47 4.74 -1.14 -7.16
C ALA A 47 3.44 -0.46 -6.76
N VAL A 48 2.71 -0.02 -7.78
CA VAL A 48 1.35 0.49 -7.69
C VAL A 48 0.49 -0.28 -8.67
N TYR A 49 -0.63 -0.82 -8.22
CA TYR A 49 -1.56 -1.59 -9.02
C TYR A 49 -2.99 -1.05 -8.87
N ILE A 50 -3.65 -0.77 -10.01
CA ILE A 50 -5.04 -0.30 -10.06
C ILE A 50 -5.85 -1.27 -10.94
N PRO A 51 -6.54 -2.28 -10.35
CA PRO A 51 -7.19 -3.34 -11.11
C PRO A 51 -8.24 -2.83 -12.10
N SER A 52 -9.07 -1.87 -11.70
CA SER A 52 -10.16 -1.36 -12.53
C SER A 52 -9.69 -0.60 -13.77
N LEU A 53 -8.45 -0.08 -13.74
CA LEU A 53 -7.83 0.62 -14.86
C LEU A 53 -6.79 -0.24 -15.58
N GLN A 54 -6.54 -1.47 -15.11
CA GLN A 54 -5.47 -2.36 -15.61
C GLN A 54 -4.08 -1.70 -15.60
N ILE A 55 -3.82 -0.85 -14.61
CA ILE A 55 -2.56 -0.13 -14.47
C ILE A 55 -1.65 -0.86 -13.51
N GLU A 56 -0.44 -1.17 -13.98
CA GLU A 56 0.63 -1.78 -13.19
C GLU A 56 1.90 -0.95 -13.35
N HIS A 57 2.30 -0.25 -12.29
CA HIS A 57 3.55 0.49 -12.27
C HIS A 57 4.58 -0.19 -11.38
N LYS A 58 5.79 -0.28 -11.91
CA LYS A 58 6.95 -0.89 -11.28
C LYS A 58 8.08 0.14 -11.23
N PHE A 59 8.61 0.35 -10.04
CA PHE A 59 9.64 1.34 -9.79
C PHE A 59 10.86 0.68 -9.15
N LYS A 60 12.02 0.83 -9.79
CA LYS A 60 13.29 0.39 -9.22
C LYS A 60 13.77 1.45 -8.27
N LEU A 61 13.99 1.07 -7.01
CA LEU A 61 14.39 1.96 -5.94
C LEU A 61 15.88 1.80 -5.62
N SER A 62 16.41 2.79 -4.90
CA SER A 62 17.79 2.75 -4.42
C SER A 62 18.04 1.54 -3.51
N GLN A 63 19.16 0.84 -3.74
CA GLN A 63 19.59 -0.30 -2.93
C GLN A 63 19.72 -0.01 -1.42
N TYR A 64 19.91 1.27 -1.09
CA TYR A 64 20.05 1.74 0.30
C TYR A 64 18.71 1.86 1.04
N MET A 65 17.59 1.82 0.33
CA MET A 65 16.27 1.82 0.97
C MET A 65 16.03 0.50 1.72
N SER A 66 15.37 0.58 2.88
CA SER A 66 14.88 -0.59 3.60
C SER A 66 13.56 -1.08 3.00
N SER A 67 13.10 -2.29 3.35
CA SER A 67 11.74 -2.75 2.98
C SER A 67 10.68 -1.76 3.49
N TYR A 68 10.82 -1.29 4.74
CA TYR A 68 9.94 -0.26 5.30
C TYR A 68 9.94 1.05 4.49
N SER A 69 11.11 1.49 4.03
CA SER A 69 11.22 2.70 3.19
C SER A 69 10.59 2.48 1.81
N ALA A 70 10.73 1.28 1.24
CA ALA A 70 10.10 0.91 -0.03
C ALA A 70 8.57 0.92 0.08
N GLU A 71 8.00 0.40 1.18
CA GLU A 71 6.57 0.44 1.46
C GLU A 71 6.02 1.87 1.51
N ILE A 72 6.71 2.76 2.24
CA ILE A 72 6.34 4.17 2.30
C ILE A 72 6.43 4.81 0.92
N TYR A 73 7.47 4.50 0.17
CA TYR A 73 7.66 5.05 -1.16
C TYR A 73 6.60 4.56 -2.16
N ALA A 74 6.14 3.31 -2.03
CA ALA A 74 5.03 2.77 -2.82
C ALA A 74 3.72 3.55 -2.54
N ILE A 75 3.44 3.90 -1.28
CA ILE A 75 2.31 4.76 -0.92
C ILE A 75 2.47 6.16 -1.52
N TYR A 76 3.67 6.74 -1.43
CA TYR A 76 3.97 8.05 -2.02
C TYR A 76 3.68 8.08 -3.52
N LEU A 77 4.20 7.09 -4.26
CA LEU A 77 3.97 6.94 -5.70
C LEU A 77 2.48 6.77 -6.01
N ALA A 78 1.75 5.99 -5.21
CA ALA A 78 0.31 5.85 -5.40
C ALA A 78 -0.44 7.16 -5.20
N VAL A 79 -0.08 7.95 -4.18
CA VAL A 79 -0.67 9.28 -3.97
C VAL A 79 -0.38 10.19 -5.17
N GLU A 80 0.89 10.31 -5.59
CA GLU A 80 1.24 11.11 -6.77
C GLU A 80 0.48 10.68 -8.02
N PHE A 81 0.33 9.37 -8.21
CA PHE A 81 -0.34 8.82 -9.38
C PHE A 81 -1.85 9.11 -9.41
N VAL A 82 -2.54 9.11 -8.27
CA VAL A 82 -3.99 9.34 -8.22
C VAL A 82 -4.39 10.80 -8.23
N LEU A 83 -3.49 11.72 -7.87
CA LEU A 83 -3.75 13.16 -7.87
C LEU A 83 -4.24 13.72 -9.23
N PRO A 84 -3.65 13.36 -10.39
CA PRO A 84 -4.13 13.84 -11.70
C PRO A 84 -5.37 13.10 -12.23
N LEU A 85 -5.82 12.01 -11.60
CA LEU A 85 -6.97 11.24 -12.07
C LEU A 85 -8.29 11.98 -11.82
N ASN A 86 -9.37 11.57 -12.49
CA ASN A 86 -10.70 12.22 -12.32
C ASN A 86 -11.43 11.74 -11.06
N GLU A 87 -11.05 10.60 -10.52
CA GLU A 87 -11.67 9.95 -9.37
C GLU A 87 -11.49 10.81 -8.11
N VAL A 88 -12.60 11.08 -7.42
CA VAL A 88 -12.61 11.94 -6.23
C VAL A 88 -12.38 11.14 -4.95
N SER A 89 -12.82 9.88 -4.91
CA SER A 89 -12.69 9.00 -3.73
C SER A 89 -11.78 7.82 -4.09
N ILE A 90 -10.71 7.63 -3.31
CA ILE A 90 -9.68 6.62 -3.55
C ILE A 90 -9.39 5.89 -2.25
N VAL A 91 -9.20 4.58 -2.33
CA VAL A 91 -8.62 3.78 -1.25
C VAL A 91 -7.28 3.22 -1.70
N ILE A 92 -6.22 3.60 -1.00
CA ILE A 92 -4.88 3.06 -1.16
C ILE A 92 -4.71 1.95 -0.13
N CYS A 93 -4.51 0.73 -0.61
CA CYS A 93 -4.35 -0.48 0.18
C CYS A 93 -2.87 -0.85 0.28
N THR A 94 -2.39 -1.04 1.50
CA THR A 94 -1.03 -1.50 1.84
C THR A 94 -1.13 -2.54 2.94
N ASP A 95 -0.20 -3.49 2.98
CA ASP A 95 -0.06 -4.42 4.11
C ASP A 95 0.96 -3.96 5.16
N SER A 96 1.61 -2.82 4.93
CA SER A 96 2.56 -2.20 5.86
C SER A 96 1.85 -1.43 6.97
N LEU A 97 1.51 -2.13 8.06
CA LEU A 97 0.97 -1.51 9.26
C LEU A 97 1.92 -0.43 9.83
N SER A 98 3.24 -0.65 9.70
CA SER A 98 4.24 0.33 10.10
C SER A 98 4.15 1.64 9.33
N ALA A 99 3.89 1.60 8.01
CA ALA A 99 3.76 2.82 7.21
C ALA A 99 2.50 3.60 7.61
N ILE A 100 1.40 2.90 7.89
CA ILE A 100 0.17 3.51 8.39
C ILE A 100 0.38 4.18 9.74
N MET A 101 1.04 3.50 10.68
CA MET A 101 1.36 4.08 12.00
C MET A 101 2.22 5.35 11.88
N ALA A 102 3.18 5.39 10.96
CA ALA A 102 4.00 6.57 10.73
C ALA A 102 3.18 7.74 10.17
N LEU A 103 2.26 7.49 9.22
CA LEU A 103 1.34 8.51 8.71
C LEU A 103 0.40 9.03 9.81
N GLU A 104 -0.12 8.14 10.67
CA GLU A 104 -0.94 8.52 11.81
C GLU A 104 -0.17 9.38 12.83
N ASN A 105 1.09 9.03 13.12
CA ASN A 105 1.96 9.83 13.99
C ASN A 105 2.23 11.21 13.39
N CYS A 106 2.50 11.29 12.09
CA CYS A 106 2.66 12.55 11.39
C CYS A 106 1.40 13.42 11.51
N SER A 107 0.20 12.83 11.39
CA SER A 107 -1.06 13.54 11.55
C SER A 107 -1.30 14.10 12.96
N LYS A 108 -0.64 13.52 13.98
CA LYS A 108 -0.65 13.99 15.37
C LYS A 108 0.41 15.07 15.65
N GLY A 109 1.14 15.51 14.63
CA GLY A 109 2.18 16.53 14.75
C GLY A 109 3.54 16.00 15.18
N HIS A 110 3.75 14.68 15.18
CA HIS A 110 5.06 14.10 15.45
C HIS A 110 5.97 14.26 14.22
N LYS A 111 7.27 14.49 14.47
CA LYS A 111 8.27 14.60 13.40
C LYS A 111 8.57 13.21 12.85
N GLU A 112 8.35 13.03 11.55
CA GLU A 112 8.55 11.76 10.83
C GLU A 112 9.56 11.93 9.67
N ASN A 113 9.81 10.85 8.93
CA ASN A 113 10.62 10.86 7.72
C ASN A 113 10.10 11.90 6.69
N GLY A 114 11.00 12.53 5.93
CA GLY A 114 10.65 13.50 4.88
C GLY A 114 9.61 12.98 3.87
N ILE A 115 9.66 11.70 3.48
CA ILE A 115 8.67 11.12 2.56
C ILE A 115 7.29 11.02 3.23
N ILE A 116 7.22 10.62 4.51
CA ILE A 116 5.97 10.60 5.28
C ILE A 116 5.36 12.00 5.36
N MET A 117 6.20 13.02 5.61
CA MET A 117 5.75 14.41 5.61
C MET A 117 5.26 14.87 4.23
N MET A 118 5.91 14.44 3.14
CA MET A 118 5.46 14.73 1.77
C MET A 118 4.10 14.08 1.48
N ILE A 119 3.93 12.79 1.81
CA ILE A 119 2.65 12.09 1.69
C ILE A 119 1.58 12.85 2.47
N PHE A 120 1.84 13.15 3.75
CA PHE A 120 0.89 13.85 4.59
C PHE A 120 0.49 15.21 4.02
N LYS A 121 1.46 15.98 3.52
CA LYS A 121 1.22 17.27 2.86
C LYS A 121 0.30 17.10 1.64
N LEU A 122 0.59 16.15 0.75
CA LEU A 122 -0.24 15.87 -0.42
C LEU A 122 -1.67 15.45 -0.03
N LEU A 123 -1.81 14.66 1.02
CA LEU A 123 -3.12 14.22 1.54
C LEU A 123 -3.94 15.37 2.14
N VAL A 124 -3.29 16.38 2.72
CA VAL A 124 -3.97 17.56 3.30
C VAL A 124 -4.31 18.61 2.25
N GLU A 125 -3.46 18.79 1.24
CA GLU A 125 -3.63 19.82 0.19
C GLU A 125 -4.62 19.40 -0.91
N THR A 126 -4.83 18.10 -1.11
CA THR A 126 -5.74 17.59 -2.13
C THR A 126 -7.21 17.82 -1.78
N GLN A 127 -8.03 18.04 -2.82
CA GLN A 127 -9.50 18.07 -2.68
C GLN A 127 -10.11 16.66 -2.80
N LYS A 128 -9.29 15.63 -3.02
CA LYS A 128 -9.72 14.23 -3.12
C LYS A 128 -9.87 13.61 -1.73
N ARG A 129 -10.81 12.67 -1.60
CA ARG A 129 -10.93 11.80 -0.42
C ARG A 129 -10.05 10.58 -0.62
N ILE A 130 -8.85 10.61 -0.04
CA ILE A 130 -7.91 9.49 -0.10
C ILE A 130 -7.88 8.78 1.26
N TYR A 131 -8.20 7.50 1.26
CA TYR A 131 -8.11 6.63 2.43
C TYR A 131 -6.88 5.74 2.32
N ILE A 132 -6.06 5.67 3.37
CA ILE A 132 -5.03 4.62 3.49
C ILE A 132 -5.62 3.48 4.32
N GLN A 133 -5.72 2.29 3.74
CA GLN A 133 -6.36 1.14 4.36
C GLN A 133 -5.39 -0.03 4.46
N TRP A 134 -5.18 -0.51 5.68
CA TRP A 134 -4.45 -1.74 5.88
C TRP A 134 -5.21 -2.95 5.32
N ILE A 135 -4.53 -3.82 4.60
CA ILE A 135 -5.00 -5.16 4.25
C ILE A 135 -3.94 -6.20 4.63
N PRO A 136 -4.32 -7.41 5.05
CA PRO A 136 -3.34 -8.45 5.37
C PRO A 136 -2.60 -8.93 4.12
N GLY A 137 -1.27 -8.94 4.20
CA GLY A 137 -0.39 -9.53 3.19
C GLY A 137 -0.38 -11.06 3.23
N HIS A 138 -0.01 -11.68 2.10
CA HIS A 138 0.29 -13.12 1.96
C HIS A 138 -0.80 -14.11 2.41
N ILE A 139 -2.08 -13.75 2.27
CA ILE A 139 -3.19 -14.65 2.62
C ILE A 139 -4.06 -15.09 1.44
N GLY A 140 -3.66 -14.93 0.18
CA GLY A 140 -4.50 -15.32 -0.96
C GLY A 140 -5.35 -14.20 -1.57
N ILE A 141 -5.11 -12.93 -1.22
CA ILE A 141 -5.86 -11.81 -1.82
C ILE A 141 -5.22 -11.47 -3.16
N HIS A 142 -5.89 -11.84 -4.24
CA HIS A 142 -5.38 -11.72 -5.60
C HIS A 142 -4.73 -10.37 -5.91
N TYR A 143 -5.36 -9.24 -5.55
CA TYR A 143 -4.82 -7.91 -5.84
C TYR A 143 -3.56 -7.57 -5.02
N ASN A 144 -3.51 -8.01 -3.75
CA ASN A 144 -2.33 -7.80 -2.91
C ASN A 144 -1.15 -8.68 -3.39
N GLU A 145 -1.44 -9.93 -3.73
CA GLU A 145 -0.43 -10.85 -4.28
C GLU A 145 0.10 -10.38 -5.63
N ARG A 146 -0.76 -9.74 -6.44
CA ARG A 146 -0.32 -9.15 -7.71
C ARG A 146 0.65 -8.00 -7.48
N VAL A 147 0.35 -7.08 -6.56
CA VAL A 147 1.24 -5.93 -6.31
C VAL A 147 2.55 -6.35 -5.63
N ASP A 148 2.53 -7.34 -4.72
CA ASP A 148 3.74 -7.94 -4.12
C ASP A 148 4.66 -8.55 -5.20
N LYS A 149 4.07 -9.26 -6.16
CA LYS A 149 4.83 -9.78 -7.31
C LYS A 149 5.43 -8.65 -8.14
N LEU A 150 4.65 -7.60 -8.43
CA LEU A 150 5.12 -6.45 -9.19
C LEU A 150 6.27 -5.73 -8.48
N ALA A 151 6.22 -5.56 -7.16
CA ALA A 151 7.28 -4.91 -6.40
C ALA A 151 8.58 -5.73 -6.41
N LYS A 152 8.49 -7.06 -6.39
CA LYS A 152 9.65 -7.96 -6.55
C LYS A 152 10.25 -7.90 -7.95
N GLU A 153 9.40 -7.86 -8.98
CA GLU A 153 9.83 -7.69 -10.37
C GLU A 153 10.52 -6.32 -10.59
N ALA A 154 9.95 -5.27 -9.99
CA ALA A 154 10.39 -3.88 -10.16
C ALA A 154 11.86 -3.64 -9.83
N ALA A 155 12.42 -4.45 -8.93
CA ALA A 155 13.84 -4.33 -8.60
C ALA A 155 14.78 -4.68 -9.77
N ASN A 156 14.28 -5.41 -10.78
CA ASN A 156 15.02 -5.78 -11.99
C ASN A 156 14.58 -4.98 -13.23
N ASP A 157 13.27 -4.78 -13.41
CA ASP A 157 12.69 -4.20 -14.62
C ASP A 157 11.79 -2.97 -14.38
N GLY A 158 11.83 -2.42 -13.17
CA GLY A 158 11.13 -1.18 -12.82
C GLY A 158 11.80 0.03 -13.44
N VAL A 159 10.99 1.07 -13.67
CA VAL A 159 11.50 2.38 -14.08
C VAL A 159 12.33 2.97 -12.94
N GLU A 160 13.53 3.44 -13.23
CA GLU A 160 14.37 4.10 -12.23
C GLU A 160 13.73 5.42 -11.80
N THR A 161 13.60 5.62 -10.49
CA THR A 161 13.13 6.87 -9.91
C THR A 161 14.28 7.86 -9.83
N GLN A 162 14.09 9.11 -10.28
CA GLN A 162 15.16 10.13 -10.35
C GLN A 162 15.52 10.77 -8.99
N TYR A 163 15.26 10.09 -7.86
CA TYR A 163 15.44 10.64 -6.51
C TYR A 163 16.24 9.71 -5.60
#